data_AF-A0A938Z9R3-F1
#
_entry.id   AF-A0A938Z9R3-F1
#
_cell.length_a   1.000
_cell.length_b   1.000
_cell.length_c   1.000
_cell.angle_alpha   90.00
_cell.angle_beta   90.00
_cell.angle_gamma   90.00
#
_symmetry.space_group_name_H-M   'P 1'
#
loop_
_entity.id
_entity.type
_entity.pdbx_description
1 polymer ?
#
loop_
_entity_poly.entity_id
_entity_poly.type
_entity_poly.pdbx_seq_one_letter_code
_entity_poly.pdbx_strand_id
1 'polypeptide(L)'
;MRPEVGETYDGPTEMEGLAMLPFYNLPSVEEVNRGLEDGKANDGFHEEWLQTIEDIKRDFLHDVYAFAEAYPEYKRYSDILTQHGLELDTEQIVDQDVSKADAKLVVASMIAIARSDCWCECDDFGRCVENGTFALWTKRLRELL
;
A
#
# COMPACT_ATOMS: atom_id res chain seq x y z
N MET A 1 22.26 -3.73 42.61
CA MET A 1 21.57 -4.24 41.42
C MET A 1 21.92 -3.32 40.26
N ARG A 2 22.72 -3.79 39.30
CA ARG A 2 22.86 -3.13 38.01
C ARG A 2 21.69 -3.63 37.13
N PRO A 3 21.07 -2.78 36.30
CA PRO A 3 20.15 -3.26 35.29
C PRO A 3 20.95 -4.07 34.25
N GLU A 4 20.45 -5.26 33.93
CA GLU A 4 20.93 -6.09 32.83
C GLU A 4 20.76 -5.29 31.52
N VAL A 5 21.84 -5.22 30.75
CA VAL A 5 21.89 -4.60 29.43
C VAL A 5 21.51 -5.70 28.44
N GLY A 6 20.43 -5.53 27.69
CA GLY A 6 20.19 -6.33 26.49
C GLY A 6 18.77 -6.83 26.27
N GLU A 7 17.77 -5.95 26.30
CA GLU A 7 16.64 -6.14 25.39
C GLU A 7 17.00 -5.35 24.13
N THR A 8 17.58 -6.04 23.13
CA THR A 8 17.58 -5.49 21.78
C THR A 8 16.12 -5.48 21.36
N TYR A 9 15.56 -4.28 21.18
CA TYR A 9 14.30 -4.14 20.47
C TYR A 9 14.59 -4.61 19.04
N ASP A 10 14.24 -5.86 18.73
CA ASP A 10 14.47 -6.48 17.43
C ASP A 10 13.54 -5.93 16.34
N GLY A 11 12.77 -4.87 16.64
CA GLY A 11 11.73 -4.35 15.77
C GLY A 11 10.54 -5.31 15.67
N PRO A 12 9.46 -4.91 14.98
CA PRO A 12 8.46 -5.85 14.54
C PRO A 12 9.12 -6.91 13.63
N THR A 13 8.59 -8.13 13.66
CA THR A 13 8.91 -9.19 12.70
C THR A 13 8.27 -8.90 11.34
N GLU A 14 8.78 -9.51 10.26
CA GLU A 14 8.22 -9.35 8.90
C GLU A 14 6.71 -9.56 8.88
N MET A 15 6.22 -10.60 9.56
CA MET A 15 4.80 -10.91 9.67
C MET A 15 4.02 -9.83 10.42
N GLU A 16 4.57 -9.26 11.49
CA GLU A 16 3.96 -8.14 12.21
C GLU A 16 3.93 -6.86 11.35
N GLY A 17 4.99 -6.60 10.57
CA GLY A 17 5.02 -5.51 9.60
C GLY A 17 3.98 -5.69 8.48
N LEU A 18 3.89 -6.90 7.93
CA LEU A 18 2.89 -7.27 6.92
C LEU A 18 1.48 -7.16 7.46
N ALA A 19 1.26 -7.51 8.73
CA ALA A 19 -0.05 -7.45 9.37
C ALA A 19 -0.58 -6.03 9.54
N MET A 20 0.27 -4.99 9.53
CA MET A 20 -0.18 -3.60 9.68
C MET A 20 -0.81 -3.02 8.40
N LEU A 21 -0.27 -3.36 7.22
CA LEU A 21 -0.71 -2.80 5.93
C LEU A 21 -2.21 -3.09 5.61
N PRO A 22 -2.77 -4.27 5.90
CA PRO A 22 -4.17 -4.59 5.63
C PRO A 22 -5.21 -3.86 6.47
N PHE A 23 -4.82 -3.21 7.57
CA PHE A 23 -5.75 -2.52 8.47
C PHE A 23 -6.03 -1.07 8.07
N TYR A 24 -5.32 -0.55 7.07
CA TYR A 24 -5.66 0.73 6.47
C TYR A 24 -7.06 0.69 5.86
N ASN A 25 -7.89 1.66 6.24
CA ASN A 25 -9.24 1.83 5.70
C ASN A 25 -9.19 2.52 4.33
N LEU A 26 -8.57 1.87 3.35
CA LEU A 26 -8.47 2.36 1.99
C LEU A 26 -9.84 2.24 1.29
N PRO A 27 -10.28 3.28 0.58
CA PRO A 27 -11.60 3.27 -0.04
C PRO A 27 -11.65 2.26 -1.18
N SER A 28 -12.75 1.54 -1.28
CA SER A 28 -13.10 0.77 -2.47
C SER A 28 -13.51 1.67 -3.63
N VAL A 29 -13.52 1.13 -4.85
CA VAL A 29 -14.04 1.82 -6.06
C VAL A 29 -15.43 2.42 -5.81
N GLU A 30 -16.30 1.70 -5.11
CA GLU A 30 -17.67 2.11 -4.83
C GLU A 30 -17.72 3.29 -3.85
N GLU A 31 -16.84 3.28 -2.84
CA GLU A 31 -16.73 4.36 -1.86
C GLU A 31 -16.14 5.63 -2.47
N VAL A 32 -15.16 5.50 -3.37
CA VAL A 32 -14.61 6.66 -4.11
C VAL A 32 -15.68 7.26 -5.01
N ASN A 33 -16.39 6.45 -5.81
CA ASN A 33 -17.46 6.95 -6.67
C ASN A 33 -18.55 7.66 -5.86
N ARG A 34 -18.96 7.08 -4.73
CA ARG A 34 -19.97 7.68 -3.85
C ARG A 34 -19.50 9.00 -3.25
N GLY A 35 -18.26 9.08 -2.75
CA GLY A 35 -17.68 10.31 -2.21
C GLY A 35 -17.61 11.44 -3.25
N LEU A 36 -17.28 11.09 -4.50
CA LEU A 36 -17.28 12.04 -5.62
C LEU A 36 -18.69 12.50 -6.02
N GLU A 37 -19.69 11.62 -5.96
CA GLU A 37 -21.09 11.96 -6.25
C GLU A 37 -21.72 12.82 -5.15
N ASP A 38 -21.52 12.44 -3.88
CA ASP A 38 -22.02 13.17 -2.72
C ASP A 38 -21.35 14.56 -2.58
N GLY A 39 -20.05 14.65 -2.91
CA GLY A 39 -19.33 15.92 -2.95
C GLY A 39 -19.82 16.90 -4.02
N LYS A 40 -20.35 16.41 -5.14
CA LYS A 40 -21.01 17.28 -6.14
C LYS A 40 -22.32 17.88 -5.61
N ALA A 41 -22.92 17.28 -4.58
CA ALA A 41 -24.16 17.76 -3.97
C ALA A 41 -23.92 18.74 -2.80
N ASN A 42 -22.72 18.75 -2.20
CA ASN A 42 -22.35 19.61 -1.08
C ASN A 42 -20.82 19.88 -1.07
N ASP A 43 -20.43 21.12 -1.32
CA ASP A 43 -19.03 21.56 -1.46
C ASP A 43 -18.19 21.32 -0.20
N GLY A 44 -18.72 21.61 0.99
CA GLY A 44 -18.01 21.39 2.26
C GLY A 44 -17.76 19.91 2.59
N PHE A 45 -18.67 19.02 2.18
CA PHE A 45 -18.49 17.56 2.34
C PHE A 45 -17.42 17.02 1.38
N HIS A 46 -17.31 17.61 0.19
CA HIS A 46 -16.31 17.21 -0.80
C HIS A 46 -14.88 17.50 -0.31
N GLU A 47 -14.63 18.69 0.23
CA GLU A 47 -13.29 19.07 0.71
C GLU A 47 -12.84 18.25 1.92
N GLU A 48 -13.74 18.01 2.88
CA GLU A 48 -13.45 17.18 4.07
C GLU A 48 -13.15 15.72 3.68
N TRP A 49 -13.92 15.16 2.75
CA TRP A 49 -13.70 13.81 2.25
C TRP A 49 -12.38 13.69 1.49
N LEU A 50 -12.08 14.64 0.59
CA LEU A 50 -10.80 14.67 -0.12
C LEU A 50 -9.61 14.76 0.85
N GLN A 51 -9.71 15.62 1.87
CA GLN A 51 -8.65 15.76 2.87
C GLN A 51 -8.44 14.45 3.65
N THR A 52 -9.52 13.74 3.99
CA THR A 52 -9.44 12.44 4.67
C THR A 52 -8.74 11.40 3.79
N ILE A 53 -9.05 11.36 2.49
CA ILE A 53 -8.37 10.46 1.55
C ILE A 53 -6.89 10.80 1.44
N GLU A 54 -6.52 12.08 1.35
CA GLU A 54 -5.13 12.51 1.30
C GLU A 54 -4.34 12.15 2.56
N ASP A 55 -4.95 12.28 3.74
CA ASP A 55 -4.31 11.87 5.00
C ASP A 55 -4.07 10.36 5.04
N ILE A 56 -5.07 9.56 4.66
CA ILE A 56 -4.94 8.09 4.58
C ILE A 56 -3.86 7.69 3.56
N LYS A 57 -3.83 8.33 2.38
CA LYS A 57 -2.82 8.09 1.34
C LYS A 57 -1.42 8.35 1.89
N ARG A 58 -1.21 9.50 2.52
CA ARG A 58 0.10 9.89 3.08
C ARG A 58 0.58 8.90 4.13
N ASP A 59 -0.29 8.54 5.07
CA ASP A 59 0.07 7.66 6.17
C ASP A 59 0.35 6.24 5.66
N PHE A 60 -0.46 5.74 4.72
CA PHE A 60 -0.24 4.45 4.08
C PHE A 60 1.07 4.41 3.29
N LEU A 61 1.36 5.46 2.51
CA LEU A 61 2.60 5.58 1.76
C LEU A 61 3.82 5.55 2.69
N HIS A 62 3.75 6.32 3.79
CA HIS A 62 4.79 6.35 4.81
C HIS A 62 5.06 4.95 5.39
N ASP A 63 4.01 4.20 5.71
CA ASP A 63 4.16 2.87 6.30
C ASP A 63 4.65 1.81 5.31
N VAL A 64 4.27 1.90 4.02
CA VAL A 64 4.88 1.07 2.96
C VAL A 64 6.38 1.34 2.85
N TYR A 65 6.81 2.59 2.93
CA TYR A 65 8.24 2.94 2.94
C TYR A 65 8.95 2.44 4.20
N ALA A 66 8.35 2.63 5.37
CA ALA A 66 8.92 2.15 6.64
C ALA A 66 9.08 0.62 6.63
N PHE A 67 8.09 -0.10 6.08
CA PHE A 67 8.16 -1.55 5.88
C PHE A 67 9.33 -1.94 4.96
N ALA A 68 9.45 -1.31 3.79
CA ALA A 68 10.52 -1.61 2.84
C ALA A 68 11.93 -1.31 3.39
N GLU A 69 12.05 -0.31 4.27
CA GLU A 69 13.30 0.01 4.97
C GLU A 69 13.63 -1.01 6.06
N ALA A 70 12.63 -1.49 6.81
CA ALA A 70 12.80 -2.49 7.86
C ALA A 70 13.19 -3.88 7.32
N TYR A 71 12.72 -4.23 6.12
CA TYR A 71 12.96 -5.54 5.50
C TYR A 71 13.69 -5.39 4.15
N PRO A 72 15.04 -5.40 4.15
CA PRO A 72 15.85 -5.12 2.95
C PRO A 72 15.58 -6.03 1.75
N GLU A 73 15.02 -7.22 1.96
CA GLU A 73 14.63 -8.09 0.84
C GLU A 73 13.56 -7.47 -0.07
N TYR A 74 12.67 -6.64 0.48
CA TYR A 74 11.64 -5.92 -0.28
C TYR A 74 12.19 -4.69 -1.02
N LYS A 75 13.44 -4.27 -0.75
CA LYS A 75 14.13 -3.26 -1.58
C LYS A 75 14.42 -3.78 -2.98
N ARG A 76 14.45 -5.11 -3.16
CA ARG A 76 14.59 -5.80 -4.45
C ARG A 76 13.22 -6.23 -5.01
N TYR A 77 12.19 -5.41 -4.81
CA TYR A 77 10.84 -5.67 -5.30
C TYR A 77 10.78 -5.97 -6.81
N SER A 78 11.66 -5.38 -7.63
CA SER A 78 11.79 -5.70 -9.05
C SER A 78 12.10 -7.18 -9.31
N ASP A 79 12.95 -7.79 -8.48
CA ASP A 79 13.32 -9.20 -8.61
C ASP A 79 12.19 -10.11 -8.15
N ILE A 80 11.43 -9.67 -7.13
CA ILE A 80 10.22 -10.36 -6.68
C ILE A 80 9.20 -10.36 -7.82
N LEU A 81 8.87 -9.20 -8.40
CA LEU A 81 7.96 -9.10 -9.54
C LEU A 81 8.39 -10.00 -10.70
N THR A 82 9.68 -9.97 -11.05
CA THR A 82 10.24 -10.80 -12.13
C THR A 82 10.10 -12.30 -11.86
N GLN A 83 10.28 -12.75 -10.61
CA GLN A 83 10.08 -14.16 -10.23
C GLN A 83 8.63 -14.63 -10.42
N HIS A 84 7.67 -13.70 -10.31
CA HIS A 84 6.26 -13.95 -10.58
C HIS A 84 5.87 -13.69 -12.04
N GLY A 85 6.83 -13.38 -12.92
CA GLY A 85 6.60 -13.17 -14.35
C GLY A 85 6.03 -11.80 -14.70
N LEU A 86 6.13 -10.82 -13.79
CA LEU A 86 5.73 -9.43 -14.03
C LEU A 86 6.95 -8.57 -14.36
N GLU A 87 6.80 -7.68 -15.33
CA GLU A 87 7.79 -6.63 -15.60
C GLU A 87 7.61 -5.45 -14.63
N LEU A 88 8.62 -4.60 -14.52
CA LEU A 88 8.52 -3.35 -13.77
C LEU A 88 7.76 -2.31 -14.61
N ASP A 89 6.47 -2.57 -14.80
CA ASP A 89 5.53 -1.77 -15.57
C ASP A 89 4.26 -1.54 -14.74
N THR A 90 3.87 -0.28 -14.54
CA THR A 90 2.75 0.08 -13.68
C THR A 90 1.45 -0.60 -14.12
N GLU A 91 1.17 -0.64 -15.43
CA GLU A 91 -0.07 -1.22 -15.96
C GLU A 91 -0.11 -2.73 -15.73
N GLN A 92 0.97 -3.45 -16.03
CA GLN A 92 1.07 -4.89 -15.74
C GLN A 92 0.93 -5.21 -14.25
N ILE A 93 1.52 -4.38 -13.38
CA ILE A 93 1.47 -4.58 -11.92
C ILE A 93 0.04 -4.35 -11.42
N VAL A 94 -0.66 -3.33 -11.91
CA VAL A 94 -2.05 -3.03 -11.51
C VAL A 94 -3.02 -4.11 -12.02
N ASP A 95 -2.85 -4.56 -13.26
CA ASP A 95 -3.75 -5.51 -13.93
C ASP A 95 -3.50 -6.99 -13.56
N GLN A 96 -2.53 -7.27 -12.69
CA GLN A 96 -2.20 -8.64 -12.28
C GLN A 96 -3.39 -9.35 -11.60
N ASP A 97 -3.48 -10.67 -11.76
CA ASP A 97 -4.46 -11.50 -11.05
C ASP A 97 -4.05 -11.70 -9.58
N VAL A 98 -4.40 -10.73 -8.74
CA VAL A 98 -4.04 -10.70 -7.32
C VAL A 98 -4.66 -11.86 -6.52
N SER A 99 -5.70 -12.53 -7.04
CA SER A 99 -6.29 -13.70 -6.38
C SER A 99 -5.31 -14.88 -6.26
N LYS A 100 -4.29 -14.91 -7.12
CA LYS A 100 -3.21 -15.90 -7.13
C LYS A 100 -1.93 -15.40 -6.50
N ALA A 101 -1.86 -14.11 -6.16
CA ALA A 101 -0.68 -13.52 -5.54
C ALA A 101 -0.50 -14.03 -4.10
N ASP A 102 0.75 -14.24 -3.72
CA ASP A 102 1.15 -14.43 -2.32
C ASP A 102 1.48 -13.08 -1.65
N ALA A 103 1.71 -13.09 -0.34
CA ALA A 103 1.88 -11.85 0.43
C ALA A 103 3.10 -11.05 -0.05
N LYS A 104 4.15 -11.75 -0.49
CA LYS A 104 5.39 -11.15 -0.95
C LYS A 104 5.18 -10.42 -2.27
N LEU A 105 4.47 -11.03 -3.21
CA LEU A 105 4.09 -10.40 -4.48
C LEU A 105 3.20 -9.18 -4.25
N VAL A 106 2.19 -9.29 -3.37
CA VAL A 106 1.28 -8.17 -3.11
C VAL A 106 2.04 -6.96 -2.55
N VAL A 107 2.92 -7.17 -1.55
CA VAL A 107 3.67 -6.04 -0.96
C VAL A 107 4.76 -5.52 -1.90
N ALA A 108 5.41 -6.38 -2.69
CA ALA A 108 6.33 -5.92 -3.74
C ALA A 108 5.62 -5.03 -4.77
N SER A 109 4.37 -5.34 -5.10
CA SER A 109 3.53 -4.53 -6.00
C SER A 109 3.18 -3.17 -5.37
N MET A 110 2.81 -3.15 -4.09
CA MET A 110 2.58 -1.90 -3.35
C MET A 110 3.83 -1.00 -3.36
N ILE A 111 5.00 -1.57 -3.12
CA ILE A 111 6.27 -0.82 -3.12
C ILE A 111 6.61 -0.31 -4.51
N ALA A 112 6.37 -1.10 -5.56
CA ALA A 112 6.63 -0.68 -6.93
C ALA A 112 5.82 0.56 -7.31
N ILE A 113 4.52 0.57 -7.00
CA ILE A 113 3.63 1.72 -7.23
C ILE A 113 4.00 2.90 -6.33
N ALA A 114 4.29 2.67 -5.04
CA ALA A 114 4.74 3.74 -4.15
C ALA A 114 6.01 4.44 -4.67
N ARG A 115 6.91 3.69 -5.30
CA ARG A 115 8.16 4.21 -5.85
C ARG A 115 8.03 4.80 -7.23
N SER A 116 7.09 4.38 -8.09
CA SER A 116 6.94 4.95 -9.44
C SER A 116 6.75 6.46 -9.38
N ASP A 117 5.97 6.95 -8.41
CA ASP A 117 5.71 8.37 -8.16
C ASP A 117 6.96 9.18 -7.77
N CYS A 118 8.01 8.52 -7.25
CA CYS A 118 9.29 9.20 -7.01
C CYS A 118 10.11 9.41 -8.29
N TRP A 119 9.81 8.67 -9.36
CA TRP A 119 10.57 8.68 -10.62
C TRP A 119 9.84 9.37 -11.77
N CYS A 120 8.51 9.46 -11.70
CA CYS A 120 7.67 10.17 -12.65
C CYS A 120 7.02 11.40 -12.00
N GLU A 121 6.73 12.44 -12.77
CA GLU A 121 5.74 13.47 -12.37
C GLU A 121 4.31 12.89 -12.53
N CYS A 122 4.07 11.70 -12.00
CA CYS A 122 2.80 10.99 -12.06
C CYS A 122 2.38 10.53 -10.66
N ASP A 123 1.06 10.49 -10.43
CA ASP A 123 0.43 10.11 -9.17
C ASP A 123 -0.17 8.70 -9.32
N ASP A 124 0.66 7.71 -9.66
CA ASP A 124 0.21 6.32 -9.81
C ASP A 124 -0.27 5.77 -8.46
N PHE A 125 0.37 6.15 -7.35
CA PHE A 125 -0.07 5.74 -6.02
C PHE A 125 -1.45 6.32 -5.69
N GLY A 126 -1.64 7.64 -5.85
CA GLY A 126 -2.93 8.27 -5.62
C GLY A 126 -4.02 7.68 -6.51
N ARG A 127 -3.73 7.50 -7.81
CA ARG A 127 -4.65 6.82 -8.76
C ARG A 127 -5.02 5.41 -8.30
N CYS A 128 -4.06 4.64 -7.80
CA CYS A 128 -4.30 3.27 -7.32
C CYS A 128 -5.08 3.22 -5.99
N VAL A 129 -5.02 4.26 -5.17
CA VAL A 129 -5.87 4.40 -3.98
C VAL A 129 -7.29 4.75 -4.41
N GLU A 130 -7.42 5.72 -5.32
CA GLU A 130 -8.72 6.21 -5.80
C GLU A 130 -9.49 5.20 -6.66
N ASN A 131 -8.80 4.37 -7.43
CA ASN A 131 -9.44 3.31 -8.21
C ASN A 131 -9.61 1.99 -7.42
N GLY A 132 -9.37 2.00 -6.11
CA GLY A 132 -9.56 0.84 -5.22
C GLY A 132 -8.57 -0.32 -5.43
N THR A 133 -7.51 -0.16 -6.22
CA THR A 133 -6.48 -1.18 -6.42
C THR A 133 -5.84 -1.57 -5.09
N PHE A 134 -5.45 -0.59 -4.27
CA PHE A 134 -4.86 -0.90 -2.97
C PHE A 134 -5.85 -1.55 -1.99
N ALA A 135 -7.15 -1.20 -2.06
CA ALA A 135 -8.18 -1.86 -1.25
C ALA A 135 -8.33 -3.35 -1.62
N LEU A 136 -8.20 -3.69 -2.90
CA LEU A 136 -8.17 -5.08 -3.36
C LEU A 136 -6.92 -5.82 -2.84
N TRP A 137 -5.76 -5.17 -2.89
CA TRP A 137 -4.50 -5.74 -2.43
C TRP A 137 -4.44 -5.92 -0.91
N THR A 138 -4.91 -4.95 -0.12
CA THR A 138 -5.00 -5.08 1.34
C THR A 138 -5.98 -6.17 1.76
N LYS A 139 -7.11 -6.31 1.04
CA LYS A 139 -8.03 -7.43 1.22
C LYS A 139 -7.32 -8.75 0.97
N ARG A 140 -6.56 -8.87 -0.12
CA ARG A 140 -5.81 -10.10 -0.43
C ARG A 140 -4.79 -10.43 0.66
N LEU A 141 -4.04 -9.43 1.15
CA LEU A 141 -3.11 -9.65 2.25
C LEU A 141 -3.81 -10.17 3.51
N ARG A 142 -5.00 -9.64 3.83
CA ARG A 142 -5.80 -10.12 4.96
C ARG A 142 -6.27 -11.57 4.80
N GLU A 143 -6.44 -12.06 3.58
CA GLU A 143 -6.78 -13.47 3.32
C GLU A 143 -5.58 -14.43 3.48
N LEU A 144 -4.36 -13.89 3.42
CA LEU A 144 -3.10 -14.65 3.43
C LEU A 144 -2.44 -14.72 4.82
N LEU A 145 -2.80 -13.80 5.71
CA LEU A 145 -2.29 -13.68 7.09
C LEU A 145 -3.30 -14.24 8.09
#